data_AF-A0A9W4S814-F1
#
_entry.id   AF-A0A9W4S814-F1
#
_cell.length_a   1.000
_cell.length_b   1.000
_cell.length_c   1.000
_cell.angle_alpha   90.00
_cell.angle_beta   90.00
_cell.angle_gamma   90.00
#
_symmetry.space_group_name_H-M   'P 1'
#
loop_
_entity.id
_entity.type
_entity.pdbx_description
1 polymer ?
#
loop_
_entity_poly.entity_id
_entity_poly.type
_entity_poly.pdbx_seq_one_letter_code
_entity_poly.pdbx_strand_id
1 'polypeptide(L)'
;MICFVAAGIWSALPLVLSWTSGTISLPAEKRAIVLALVNAFGNFSSVYGSRIWPSKDSPTYHVGFGVTAAFLGAGMIIAILIPIMIKMVNWKGTKAERELAVATEVERD
;
A
#
# COMPACT_ATOMS: atom_id res chain seq x y z
N MET A 1 -20.69 1.32 -14.59
CA MET A 1 -19.76 2.14 -13.76
C MET A 1 -19.21 1.37 -12.57
N ILE A 2 -20.03 0.65 -11.79
CA ILE A 2 -19.57 -0.17 -10.64
C ILE A 2 -18.47 -1.17 -10.99
N CYS A 3 -18.51 -1.81 -12.17
CA CYS A 3 -17.49 -2.79 -12.57
C CYS A 3 -16.08 -2.19 -12.66
N PHE A 4 -15.95 -0.95 -13.13
CA PHE A 4 -14.64 -0.28 -13.24
C PHE A 4 -14.10 0.11 -11.86
N VAL A 5 -14.97 0.54 -10.95
CA VAL A 5 -14.60 0.87 -9.57
C VAL A 5 -14.18 -0.40 -8.83
N ALA A 6 -14.93 -1.49 -8.98
CA ALA A 6 -14.59 -2.79 -8.38
C ALA A 6 -13.26 -3.34 -8.91
N ALA A 7 -13.06 -3.33 -10.24
CA ALA A 7 -11.80 -3.78 -10.84
C ALA A 7 -10.61 -2.96 -10.33
N GLY A 8 -10.73 -1.62 -10.27
CA GLY A 8 -9.67 -0.75 -9.75
C GLY A 8 -9.31 -1.02 -8.30
N ILE A 9 -10.31 -1.23 -7.42
CA ILE A 9 -10.08 -1.52 -6.00
C ILE A 9 -9.37 -2.87 -5.82
N TRP A 10 -9.81 -3.92 -6.53
CA TRP A 10 -9.23 -5.25 -6.40
C TRP A 10 -7.81 -5.37 -6.97
N SER A 11 -7.46 -4.55 -7.96
CA SER A 11 -6.10 -4.51 -8.52
C SER A 11 -5.11 -3.72 -7.66
N ALA A 12 -5.57 -2.83 -6.76
CA ALA A 12 -4.69 -1.94 -6.01
C ALA A 12 -3.78 -2.68 -5.01
N LEU A 13 -4.34 -3.64 -4.24
CA LEU A 13 -3.58 -4.41 -3.25
C LEU A 13 -2.39 -5.19 -3.82
N PRO A 14 -2.56 -6.04 -4.87
CA PRO A 14 -1.42 -6.77 -5.44
C PRO A 14 -0.38 -5.83 -6.07
N LEU A 15 -0.81 -4.68 -6.60
CA LEU A 15 0.09 -3.68 -7.20
C LEU A 15 0.98 -3.02 -6.14
N VAL A 16 0.40 -2.66 -4.99
CA VAL A 16 1.16 -2.11 -3.85
C VAL A 16 2.11 -3.17 -3.27
N LEU A 17 1.67 -4.43 -3.15
CA LEU A 17 2.53 -5.52 -2.68
C LEU A 17 3.73 -5.76 -3.61
N SER A 18 3.51 -5.74 -4.92
CA SER A 18 4.57 -5.87 -5.93
C SER A 18 5.55 -4.70 -5.90
N TRP A 19 5.06 -3.48 -5.76
CA TRP A 19 5.91 -2.30 -5.65
C TRP A 19 6.73 -2.28 -4.34
N THR A 20 6.11 -2.70 -3.23
CA THR A 20 6.74 -2.75 -1.91
C THR A 20 7.84 -3.81 -1.85
N SER A 21 7.64 -4.97 -2.48
CA SER A 21 8.65 -6.03 -2.55
C SER A 21 9.88 -5.65 -3.37
N GLY A 22 9.71 -4.80 -4.39
CA GLY A 22 10.81 -4.23 -5.18
C GLY A 22 11.51 -3.05 -4.50
N THR A 23 10.81 -2.28 -3.68
CA THR A 23 11.37 -1.09 -3.00
C THR A 23 12.18 -1.46 -1.74
N ILE A 24 11.83 -2.55 -1.06
CA ILE A 24 12.53 -3.03 0.14
C ILE A 24 13.19 -4.37 -0.18
N SER A 25 14.38 -4.33 -0.79
CA SER A 25 15.12 -5.56 -1.15
C SER A 25 15.92 -6.17 0.01
N LEU A 26 16.30 -5.39 1.03
CA LEU A 26 17.06 -5.85 2.21
C LEU A 26 16.53 -5.15 3.48
N PRO A 27 16.56 -5.76 4.69
CA PRO A 27 16.62 -7.17 5.08
C PRO A 27 15.31 -7.93 4.80
N ALA A 28 15.36 -9.26 4.68
CA ALA A 28 14.18 -10.09 4.40
C ALA A 28 13.12 -10.00 5.51
N GLU A 29 13.55 -9.83 6.77
CA GLU A 29 12.65 -9.67 7.92
C GLU A 29 11.86 -8.37 7.82
N LYS A 30 12.53 -7.27 7.45
CA LYS A 30 11.88 -5.96 7.25
C LYS A 30 10.86 -6.02 6.12
N ARG A 31 11.21 -6.67 5.00
CA ARG A 31 10.29 -6.86 3.88
C ARG A 31 9.06 -7.67 4.30
N ALA A 32 9.26 -8.77 5.04
CA ALA A 32 8.16 -9.60 5.51
C ALA A 32 7.19 -8.84 6.43
N ILE A 33 7.71 -8.05 7.38
CA ILE A 33 6.90 -7.22 8.27
C ILE A 33 6.09 -6.19 7.48
N VAL A 34 6.70 -5.52 6.51
CA VAL A 34 6.01 -4.52 5.69
C VAL A 34 4.93 -5.17 4.83
N LEU A 35 5.20 -6.31 4.19
CA LEU A 35 4.20 -7.04 3.41
C LEU A 35 3.04 -7.53 4.28
N ALA A 36 3.32 -8.02 5.49
CA ALA A 36 2.30 -8.42 6.45
C ALA A 36 1.42 -7.22 6.88
N LEU A 37 2.03 -6.06 7.13
CA LEU A 37 1.31 -4.83 7.48
C LEU A 37 0.39 -4.37 6.34
N VAL A 38 0.89 -4.35 5.10
CA VAL A 38 0.09 -4.00 3.91
C VAL A 38 -1.10 -4.95 3.76
N ASN A 39 -0.90 -6.26 3.97
CA ASN A 39 -1.97 -7.24 3.91
C ASN A 39 -3.00 -7.05 5.05
N ALA A 40 -2.54 -6.72 6.27
CA ALA A 40 -3.43 -6.43 7.39
C ALA A 40 -4.31 -5.20 7.12
N PHE A 41 -3.75 -4.13 6.55
CA PHE A 41 -4.52 -2.96 6.14
C PHE A 41 -5.54 -3.28 5.03
N GLY A 42 -5.18 -4.14 4.08
CA GLY A 42 -6.10 -4.61 3.04
C GLY A 42 -7.34 -5.29 3.63
N ASN A 43 -7.14 -6.16 4.62
CA ASN A 43 -8.25 -6.83 5.31
C ASN A 43 -9.02 -5.89 6.28
N PHE A 44 -8.34 -4.91 6.87
CA PHE A 44 -8.96 -3.92 7.76
C PHE A 44 -10.03 -3.07 7.04
N SER A 45 -9.83 -2.80 5.74
CA SER A 45 -10.81 -2.07 4.92
C SER A 45 -12.20 -2.71 4.93
N SER A 46 -12.29 -4.04 5.01
CA SER A 46 -13.57 -4.77 5.01
C SER A 46 -14.40 -4.50 6.25
N VAL A 47 -13.77 -4.20 7.39
CA VAL A 47 -14.48 -3.87 8.65
C VAL A 47 -15.10 -2.48 8.57
N TYR A 48 -14.38 -1.52 7.97
CA TYR A 48 -14.83 -0.13 7.87
C TYR A 48 -15.94 0.05 6.83
N GLY A 49 -15.97 -0.79 5.79
CA GLY A 49 -16.97 -0.74 4.71
C GLY A 49 -18.42 -0.82 5.20
N SER A 50 -18.70 -1.57 6.27
CA SER A 50 -20.07 -1.71 6.81
C SER A 50 -20.60 -0.45 7.51
N ARG A 51 -19.71 0.45 7.96
CA ARG A 51 -20.08 1.70 8.66
C ARG A 51 -20.25 2.90 7.72
N ILE A 52 -19.81 2.78 6.46
CA ILE A 52 -19.85 3.85 5.46
C ILE A 52 -21.25 3.99 4.81
N TRP A 53 -22.14 3.00 4.94
CA TRP A 53 -23.47 2.99 4.31
C TRP A 53 -24.60 3.12 5.33
N PRO A 54 -24.88 4.32 5.88
CA PRO A 54 -26.04 4.51 6.72
C PRO A 54 -27.33 4.31 5.89
N SER A 55 -28.25 3.47 6.39
CA SER A 55 -29.54 3.18 5.75
C SER A 55 -30.47 4.39 5.59
N LYS A 56 -30.09 5.56 6.12
CA LYS A 56 -30.84 6.81 6.07
C LYS A 56 -30.73 7.58 4.74
N ASP A 57 -29.76 7.24 3.87
CA ASP A 57 -29.45 7.98 2.61
C ASP A 57 -29.93 7.29 1.31
N SER A 58 -30.99 6.48 1.40
CA SER A 58 -31.66 5.94 0.21
C SER A 58 -32.36 7.08 -0.57
N PRO A 59 -32.22 7.19 -1.92
CA PRO A 59 -31.76 6.19 -2.88
C PRO A 59 -30.38 6.46 -3.53
N THR A 60 -29.74 7.61 -3.26
CA THR A 60 -28.56 8.04 -4.04
C THR A 60 -27.22 7.80 -3.33
N TYR A 61 -27.22 7.47 -2.02
CA TYR A 61 -26.04 7.08 -1.24
C TYR A 61 -24.75 7.90 -1.53
N HIS A 62 -24.89 9.22 -1.69
CA HIS A 62 -23.78 10.09 -2.09
C HIS A 62 -22.61 10.07 -1.10
N VAL A 63 -22.92 9.88 0.20
CA VAL A 63 -21.91 9.80 1.26
C VAL A 63 -21.03 8.56 1.10
N GLY A 64 -21.62 7.40 0.78
CA GLY A 64 -20.87 6.15 0.59
C GLY A 64 -19.91 6.20 -0.60
N PHE A 65 -20.40 6.70 -1.75
CA PHE A 65 -19.58 6.90 -2.93
C PHE A 65 -18.54 8.01 -2.77
N GLY A 66 -18.88 9.11 -2.09
CA GLY A 66 -17.98 10.23 -1.82
C GLY A 66 -16.83 9.85 -0.89
N VAL A 67 -17.10 9.10 0.18
CA VAL A 67 -16.05 8.59 1.09
C VAL A 67 -15.15 7.61 0.35
N THR A 68 -15.70 6.69 -0.44
CA THR A 68 -14.90 5.74 -1.23
C THR A 68 -14.00 6.48 -2.24
N ALA A 69 -14.53 7.49 -2.92
CA ALA A 69 -13.75 8.33 -3.85
C ALA A 69 -12.66 9.15 -3.12
N ALA A 70 -12.95 9.67 -1.93
CA ALA A 70 -11.97 10.39 -1.11
C ALA A 70 -10.83 9.48 -0.64
N PHE A 71 -11.14 8.26 -0.18
CA PHE A 71 -10.12 7.27 0.20
C PHE A 71 -9.28 6.81 -0.99
N LEU A 72 -9.88 6.58 -2.15
CA LEU A 72 -9.16 6.27 -3.39
C LEU A 72 -8.27 7.43 -3.84
N GLY A 73 -8.78 8.66 -3.79
CA GLY A 73 -8.03 9.87 -4.14
C GLY A 73 -6.86 10.11 -3.18
N ALA A 74 -7.08 10.00 -1.87
CA ALA A 74 -6.01 10.09 -0.87
C ALA A 74 -4.96 8.98 -1.06
N GLY A 75 -5.40 7.75 -1.33
CA GLY A 75 -4.50 6.63 -1.64
C GLY A 75 -3.66 6.87 -2.89
N MET A 76 -4.24 7.44 -3.95
CA MET A 76 -3.52 7.82 -5.18
C MET A 76 -2.47 8.90 -4.90
N ILE A 77 -2.81 9.93 -4.12
CA ILE A 77 -1.87 11.00 -3.77
C ILE A 77 -0.69 10.43 -2.97
N ILE A 78 -0.97 9.59 -1.97
CA ILE A 78 0.07 8.95 -1.14
C ILE A 78 0.94 8.04 -2.01
N ALA A 79 0.36 7.24 -2.91
CA ALA A 79 1.10 6.36 -3.81
C ALA A 79 2.02 7.12 -4.77
N ILE A 80 1.68 8.35 -5.16
CA ILE A 80 2.53 9.23 -5.98
C ILE A 80 3.62 9.89 -5.11
N LEU A 81 3.28 10.31 -3.90
CA LEU A 81 4.20 11.01 -3.01
C LEU A 81 5.30 10.10 -2.49
N ILE A 82 5.00 8.85 -2.11
CA ILE A 82 5.98 7.92 -1.54
C ILE A 82 7.22 7.72 -2.44
N PRO A 83 7.11 7.36 -3.74
CA PRO A 83 8.29 7.17 -4.58
C PRO A 83 9.09 8.46 -4.81
N ILE A 84 8.43 9.62 -4.80
CA ILE A 84 9.10 10.93 -4.88
C ILE A 84 9.87 11.20 -3.58
N MET A 85 9.25 10.95 -2.43
CA MET A 85 9.85 11.13 -1.12
C MET A 85 11.05 10.20 -0.91
N ILE A 86 10.94 8.93 -1.34
CA ILE A 86 12.04 7.95 -1.27
C ILE A 86 13.20 8.35 -2.18
N LYS A 87 12.95 8.97 -3.34
CA LYS A 87 14.00 9.51 -4.22
C LYS A 87 14.65 10.78 -3.66
N MET A 88 13.88 11.63 -2.99
CA MET A 88 14.39 12.87 -2.39
C MET A 88 15.18 12.61 -1.11
N VAL A 89 14.69 11.70 -0.27
CA VAL A 89 15.37 11.26 0.94
C VAL A 89 16.36 10.18 0.53
N ASN A 90 17.60 10.58 0.23
CA ASN A 90 18.75 9.69 0.08
C ASN A 90 19.10 9.01 1.42
N TRP A 91 18.16 8.25 1.99
CA TRP A 91 18.37 7.47 3.20
C TRP A 91 19.40 6.41 2.87
N LYS A 92 20.62 6.61 3.36
CA LYS A 92 21.81 5.82 3.05
C LYS A 92 21.81 4.40 3.63
N GLY A 93 20.65 3.91 4.07
CA GLY A 93 20.46 2.63 4.76
C GLY A 93 21.05 2.66 6.17
N THR A 94 20.44 1.91 7.09
CA THR A 94 21.04 1.65 8.40
C THR A 94 22.30 0.79 8.21
N LYS A 95 23.34 0.92 9.06
CA LYS A 95 24.60 0.14 8.93
C LYS A 95 24.37 -1.37 8.73
N ALA A 96 23.38 -1.94 9.42
CA ALA A 96 22.97 -3.34 9.28
C ALA A 96 22.52 -3.73 7.85
N GLU A 97 21.89 -2.81 7.10
CA GLU A 97 21.46 -3.07 5.72
C GLU A 97 22.64 -3.11 4.74
N ARG A 98 23.70 -2.34 5.04
CA ARG A 98 24.94 -2.33 4.25
C ARG A 98 25.78 -3.58 4.51
N GLU A 99 25.85 -4.02 5.76
CA GLU A 99 26.56 -5.26 6.13
C GLU A 99 25.89 -6.50 5.53
N LEU A 100 24.55 -6.56 5.52
CA LEU A 100 23.80 -7.61 4.83
C LEU A 100 23.94 -7.56 3.30
N ALA A 101 24.01 -6.36 2.71
CA ALA A 101 24.28 -6.20 1.27
C ALA A 101 25.65 -6.77 0.90
N VAL A 102 26.69 -6.44 1.67
CA VAL A 102 28.04 -6.97 1.48
C VAL A 102 28.09 -8.48 1.71
N ALA A 103 27.43 -9.01 2.75
CA ALA A 103 27.36 -10.46 2.97
C ALA A 103 26.66 -11.21 1.81
N THR A 104 25.61 -10.62 1.22
CA THR A 104 24.88 -11.20 0.07
C THR A 104 25.67 -11.12 -1.25
N GLU A 105 26.65 -10.21 -1.35
CA GLU A 105 27.60 -10.17 -2.47
C GLU A 105 28.72 -11.19 -2.28
N VAL A 106 29.26 -11.33 -1.06
CA VAL A 106 30.32 -12.29 -0.73
C VAL A 106 29.86 -13.75 -0.84
N GLU A 107 28.61 -14.08 -0.51
CA GLU A 107 28.05 -15.44 -0.69
C GLU A 107 27.87 -15.83 -2.18
N ARG A 108 27.95 -14.86 -3.10
CA ARG A 108 27.68 -15.06 -4.54
C ARG A 108 28.96 -15.23 -5.38
N ASP A 109 30.12 -14.89 -4.82
CA ASP A 109 31.45 -15.05 -5.41
C ASP A 109 32.09 -16.38 -4.98
#